data_AF-A0A178DM39-F1
#
_entry.id   AF-A0A178DM39-F1
#
_cell.length_a   1.000
_cell.length_b   1.000
_cell.length_c   1.000
_cell.angle_alpha   90.00
_cell.angle_beta   90.00
_cell.angle_gamma   90.00
#
_symmetry.space_group_name_H-M   'P 1'
#
loop_
_entity.id
_entity.type
_entity.pdbx_description
1 polymer ?
#
loop_
_entity_poly.entity_id
_entity_poly.type
_entity_poly.pdbx_seq_one_letter_code
_entity_poly.pdbx_strand_id
1 'polypeptide(L)'
;NNYSFLDSTGQPAMPRPPPSPSPSQAGSQVNGAQQNGIPMVNGLPSGGQQTDMNHLWAVVQQLSQILEDNKQQTASIINGVAAIQDRAAEEGGPIRELNGELSAATRTAEVAQLQNQLSSAQQTIASLTTTNQSLSGLLTDYESALALLLDKLRPYAYSQTTSILALHKHYQTLLDQERSTSMGLRLEHAEWQAGLSRVAENARAALRSQGEVEEGLRREVKEVKEENRVLRRMVGWEEREDSEDEDK
;
A
#
# COMPACT_ATOMS: atom_id res chain seq x y z
N ASN A 1 -46.12 25.33 17.26
CA ASN A 1 -44.93 24.61 16.75
C ASN A 1 -45.31 23.21 16.37
N ASN A 2 -45.58 23.00 15.08
CA ASN A 2 -45.92 21.71 14.51
C ASN A 2 -44.84 21.41 13.46
N TYR A 3 -43.99 20.42 13.71
CA TYR A 3 -43.01 19.95 12.73
C TYR A 3 -43.41 18.56 12.25
N SER A 4 -43.98 18.55 11.06
CA SER A 4 -44.11 17.40 10.18
C SER A 4 -42.93 17.44 9.21
N PHE A 5 -42.12 16.38 9.15
CA PHE A 5 -41.24 16.09 8.01
C PHE A 5 -41.00 14.58 7.94
N LEU A 6 -42.02 13.86 7.47
CA LEU A 6 -41.93 12.51 6.92
C LEU A 6 -42.44 12.61 5.49
N ASP A 7 -41.54 12.87 4.54
CA ASP A 7 -41.63 12.37 3.16
C ASP A 7 -40.33 12.67 2.40
N SER A 8 -39.62 11.61 2.00
CA SER A 8 -39.06 11.49 0.65
C SER A 8 -38.45 10.10 0.51
N THR A 9 -39.28 9.23 -0.04
CA THR A 9 -38.98 8.10 -0.92
C THR A 9 -37.62 8.13 -1.66
N GLY A 10 -37.04 6.93 -1.85
CA GLY A 10 -36.24 6.58 -3.03
C GLY A 10 -34.71 6.69 -2.89
N GLN A 11 -34.08 5.72 -2.22
CA GLN A 11 -32.62 5.52 -2.36
C GLN A 11 -32.28 4.91 -3.74
N PRO A 12 -31.43 5.53 -4.57
CA PRO A 12 -30.78 4.81 -5.66
C PRO A 12 -29.68 3.92 -5.07
N ALA A 13 -29.76 2.61 -5.34
CA ALA A 13 -28.75 1.63 -5.00
C ALA A 13 -27.44 1.95 -5.74
N MET A 14 -26.41 2.36 -5.00
CA MET A 14 -25.07 2.53 -5.54
C MET A 14 -24.39 1.16 -5.72
N PRO A 15 -23.80 0.84 -6.88
CA PRO A 15 -23.16 -0.43 -7.13
C PRO A 15 -21.79 -0.49 -6.41
N ARG A 16 -21.54 -1.61 -5.72
CA ARG A 16 -20.24 -1.92 -5.10
C ARG A 16 -19.16 -2.08 -6.17
N PRO A 17 -17.94 -1.54 -5.99
CA PRO A 17 -16.82 -1.83 -6.89
C PRO A 17 -16.35 -3.29 -6.73
N PRO A 18 -15.92 -3.95 -7.82
CA PRO A 18 -15.40 -5.32 -7.76
C PRO A 18 -14.01 -5.39 -7.09
N PRO A 19 -13.66 -6.51 -6.45
CA PRO A 19 -12.34 -6.69 -5.85
C PRO A 19 -11.23 -6.79 -6.93
N SER A 20 -10.08 -6.20 -6.63
CA SER A 20 -8.88 -6.22 -7.48
C SER A 20 -8.19 -7.60 -7.51
N PRO A 21 -7.61 -8.01 -8.65
CA PRO A 21 -6.94 -9.30 -8.78
C PRO A 21 -5.56 -9.30 -8.08
N SER A 22 -5.27 -10.37 -7.34
CA SER A 22 -3.94 -10.65 -6.79
C SER A 22 -2.97 -11.10 -7.88
N PRO A 23 -1.67 -10.75 -7.82
CA PRO A 23 -0.70 -11.18 -8.81
C PRO A 23 -0.31 -12.65 -8.57
N SER A 24 -0.51 -13.45 -9.61
CA SER A 24 -0.07 -14.84 -9.73
C SER A 24 1.46 -14.90 -9.80
N GLN A 25 2.13 -15.52 -8.82
CA GLN A 25 3.50 -15.97 -8.99
C GLN A 25 3.49 -17.29 -9.77
N ALA A 26 3.90 -17.22 -11.03
CA ALA A 26 4.24 -18.40 -11.83
C ALA A 26 5.66 -18.86 -11.42
N GLY A 27 5.74 -20.11 -10.99
CA GLY A 27 6.97 -20.76 -10.59
C GLY A 27 7.90 -21.10 -11.76
N SER A 28 9.17 -21.25 -11.44
CA SER A 28 10.15 -21.94 -12.27
C SER A 28 10.90 -22.92 -11.38
N GLN A 29 10.53 -24.19 -11.49
CA GLN A 29 11.33 -25.30 -10.98
C GLN A 29 12.56 -25.47 -11.86
N VAL A 30 13.75 -25.59 -11.27
CA VAL A 30 14.86 -26.39 -11.81
C VAL A 30 15.59 -27.07 -10.65
N ASN A 31 15.35 -28.38 -10.57
CA ASN A 31 16.27 -29.48 -10.33
C ASN A 31 17.19 -29.46 -9.09
N GLY A 32 16.90 -30.37 -8.16
CA GLY A 32 17.83 -30.77 -7.11
C GLY A 32 18.70 -31.95 -7.53
N ALA A 33 19.93 -31.97 -7.04
CA ALA A 33 20.59 -33.17 -6.51
C ALA A 33 21.91 -32.78 -5.83
N GLN A 34 22.17 -33.47 -4.71
CA GLN A 34 23.50 -33.85 -4.23
C GLN A 34 24.22 -32.95 -3.21
N GLN A 35 23.72 -33.03 -1.97
CA GLN A 35 24.46 -33.44 -0.77
C GLN A 35 25.96 -33.76 -0.95
N ASN A 36 26.84 -32.94 -0.38
CA ASN A 36 27.89 -33.41 0.55
C ASN A 36 28.74 -32.28 1.19
N GLY A 37 28.89 -32.40 2.51
CA GLY A 37 30.05 -32.07 3.36
C GLY A 37 31.08 -30.99 2.96
N ILE A 38 31.14 -29.94 3.78
CA ILE A 38 32.36 -29.20 4.15
C ILE A 38 32.88 -29.95 5.40
N PRO A 39 34.19 -30.20 5.66
CA PRO A 39 35.26 -29.21 5.55
C PRO A 39 36.68 -29.69 5.20
N MET A 40 37.56 -28.70 5.00
CA MET A 40 39.01 -28.65 5.30
C MET A 40 39.99 -28.51 4.13
N VAL A 41 40.71 -27.37 4.20
CA VAL A 41 42.17 -27.23 4.06
C VAL A 41 42.77 -27.19 2.63
N ASN A 42 43.29 -25.98 2.33
CA ASN A 42 44.47 -25.68 1.52
C ASN A 42 44.35 -25.68 -0.01
N GLY A 43 44.26 -24.46 -0.58
CA GLY A 43 44.56 -24.19 -2.00
C GLY A 43 43.62 -23.16 -2.59
N LEU A 44 44.12 -21.94 -2.82
CA LEU A 44 43.45 -20.84 -3.53
C LEU A 44 42.73 -21.34 -4.82
N PRO A 45 41.45 -21.00 -5.08
CA PRO A 45 40.84 -21.29 -6.36
C PRO A 45 41.29 -20.25 -7.40
N SER A 46 41.99 -20.75 -8.42
CA SER A 46 42.39 -20.05 -9.65
C SER A 46 41.18 -19.61 -10.49
N GLY A 47 40.41 -18.62 -10.03
CA GLY A 47 39.39 -17.91 -10.80
C GLY A 47 39.94 -16.68 -11.57
N GLY A 48 41.05 -16.10 -11.09
CA GLY A 48 41.65 -14.91 -11.70
C GLY A 48 42.34 -15.16 -13.04
N GLN A 49 42.97 -16.32 -13.24
CA GLN A 49 43.72 -16.61 -14.47
C GLN A 49 42.82 -16.84 -15.70
N GLN A 50 41.59 -17.33 -15.52
CA GLN A 50 40.65 -17.50 -16.63
C GLN A 50 40.03 -16.16 -17.04
N THR A 51 39.76 -15.27 -16.08
CA THR A 51 39.32 -13.90 -16.36
C THR A 51 40.42 -13.08 -17.03
N ASP A 52 41.67 -13.25 -16.60
CA ASP A 52 42.83 -12.60 -17.22
C ASP A 52 43.07 -13.11 -18.65
N MET A 53 42.91 -14.41 -18.91
CA MET A 53 42.99 -14.96 -20.27
C MET A 53 41.93 -14.38 -21.22
N ASN A 54 40.69 -14.19 -20.75
CA ASN A 54 39.64 -13.54 -21.54
C ASN A 54 39.92 -12.05 -21.76
N HIS A 55 40.49 -11.37 -20.76
CA HIS A 55 40.90 -9.97 -20.86
C HIS A 55 42.07 -9.77 -21.83
N LEU A 56 43.11 -10.61 -21.76
CA LEU A 56 44.23 -10.61 -22.69
C LEU A 56 43.76 -10.88 -24.13
N TRP A 57 42.81 -11.80 -24.33
CA TRP A 57 42.24 -12.03 -25.65
C TRP A 57 41.49 -10.81 -26.20
N ALA A 58 40.71 -10.13 -25.37
CA ALA A 58 40.05 -8.87 -25.76
C ALA A 58 41.05 -7.75 -26.09
N VAL A 59 42.13 -7.63 -25.32
CA VAL A 59 43.21 -6.66 -25.58
C VAL A 59 43.95 -6.98 -26.87
N VAL A 60 44.24 -8.25 -27.16
CA VAL A 60 44.87 -8.68 -28.42
C VAL A 60 43.95 -8.41 -29.61
N GLN A 61 42.65 -8.65 -29.48
CA GLN A 61 41.66 -8.32 -30.50
C GLN A 61 41.64 -6.81 -30.78
N GLN A 62 41.67 -5.99 -29.72
CA GLN A 62 41.72 -4.54 -29.84
C GLN A 62 43.03 -4.04 -30.47
N LEU A 63 44.18 -4.61 -30.10
CA LEU A 63 45.47 -4.27 -30.70
C LEU A 63 45.51 -4.65 -32.18
N SER A 64 44.93 -5.78 -32.56
CA SER A 64 44.81 -6.19 -33.97
C SER A 64 43.97 -5.20 -34.77
N GLN A 65 42.88 -4.69 -34.21
CA GLN A 65 42.05 -3.66 -34.85
C GLN A 65 42.85 -2.36 -35.06
N ILE A 66 43.57 -1.90 -34.03
CA ILE A 66 44.39 -0.69 -34.09
C ILE A 66 45.54 -0.85 -35.10
N LEU A 67 46.11 -2.06 -35.23
CA LEU A 67 47.17 -2.34 -36.19
C LEU A 67 46.65 -2.31 -37.63
N GLU A 68 45.44 -2.81 -37.86
CA GLU A 68 44.78 -2.74 -39.17
C GLU A 68 44.42 -1.29 -39.54
N ASP A 69 43.90 -0.51 -38.59
CA ASP A 69 43.64 0.91 -38.79
C ASP A 69 44.92 1.69 -39.11
N ASN A 70 46.04 1.38 -38.43
CA ASN A 70 47.35 1.99 -38.71
C ASN A 70 47.86 1.64 -40.12
N LYS A 71 47.69 0.38 -40.55
CA LYS A 71 48.05 -0.03 -41.92
C LYS A 71 47.22 0.73 -42.95
N GLN A 72 45.92 0.88 -42.71
CA GLN A 72 45.03 1.58 -43.62
C GLN A 72 45.36 3.08 -43.70
N GLN A 73 45.66 3.72 -42.56
CA GLN A 73 46.12 5.11 -42.53
C GLN A 73 47.46 5.28 -43.25
N THR A 74 48.41 4.36 -43.03
CA THR A 74 49.71 4.39 -43.71
C THR A 74 49.57 4.19 -45.21
N ALA A 75 48.69 3.29 -45.66
CA ALA A 75 48.38 3.11 -47.07
C ALA A 75 47.75 4.36 -47.69
N SER A 76 46.86 5.06 -46.96
CA SER A 76 46.29 6.33 -47.40
C SER A 76 47.37 7.42 -47.54
N ILE A 77 48.29 7.52 -46.58
CA ILE A 77 49.42 8.47 -46.65
C ILE A 77 50.33 8.14 -47.82
N ILE A 78 50.70 6.87 -48.02
CA ILE A 78 51.55 6.44 -49.13
C ILE A 78 50.88 6.75 -50.48
N ASN A 79 49.58 6.49 -50.61
CA ASN A 79 48.83 6.86 -51.81
C ASN A 79 48.76 8.38 -52.01
N GLY A 80 48.61 9.16 -50.95
CA GLY A 80 48.65 10.62 -50.99
C GLY A 80 50.02 11.15 -51.41
N VAL A 81 51.09 10.56 -50.90
CA VAL A 81 52.47 10.90 -51.26
C VAL A 81 52.78 10.48 -52.71
N ALA A 82 52.33 9.32 -53.15
CA ALA A 82 52.47 8.87 -54.53
C ALA A 82 51.73 9.80 -55.50
N ALA A 83 50.52 10.25 -55.16
CA ALA A 83 49.79 11.23 -55.96
C ALA A 83 50.48 12.61 -56.02
N ILE A 84 51.13 13.03 -54.92
CA ILE A 84 51.95 14.26 -54.90
C ILE A 84 53.22 14.07 -55.73
N GLN A 85 53.84 12.89 -55.67
CA GLN A 85 55.06 12.57 -56.40
C GLN A 85 54.81 12.43 -57.91
N ASP A 86 53.72 11.79 -58.32
CA ASP A 86 53.29 11.73 -59.72
C ASP A 86 52.94 13.13 -60.24
N ARG A 87 52.24 13.95 -59.45
CA ARG A 87 51.97 15.35 -59.82
C ARG A 87 53.26 16.18 -59.93
N ALA A 88 54.22 15.96 -59.03
CA ALA A 88 55.52 16.64 -59.08
C ALA A 88 56.43 16.12 -60.21
N ALA A 89 56.22 14.89 -60.69
CA ALA A 89 56.94 14.30 -61.81
C ALA A 89 56.34 14.73 -63.17
N GLU A 90 55.02 14.93 -63.25
CA GLU A 90 54.35 15.50 -64.43
C GLU A 90 54.60 17.00 -64.58
N GLU A 91 54.66 17.77 -63.48
CA GLU A 91 54.99 19.22 -63.47
C GLU A 91 56.50 19.48 -63.41
N GLY A 92 57.26 18.96 -64.38
CA GLY A 92 58.68 19.29 -64.56
C GLY A 92 58.92 20.77 -64.94
N GLY A 93 58.81 21.69 -63.99
CA GLY A 93 59.06 23.12 -64.15
C GLY A 93 58.67 23.93 -62.92
N PRO A 94 59.34 25.08 -62.63
CA PRO A 94 59.21 25.76 -61.35
C PRO A 94 57.78 26.24 -61.12
N ILE A 95 57.27 25.94 -59.92
CA ILE A 95 55.98 26.36 -59.34
C ILE A 95 55.85 27.89 -59.37
N ARG A 96 55.55 28.47 -60.53
CA ARG A 96 55.41 29.92 -60.69
C ARG A 96 54.15 30.36 -61.42
N GLU A 97 53.43 29.46 -62.09
CA GLU A 97 52.28 29.86 -62.91
C GLU A 97 50.90 29.45 -62.35
N LEU A 98 50.85 28.70 -61.24
CA LEU A 98 49.59 28.53 -60.47
C LEU A 98 49.28 29.72 -59.53
N ASN A 99 50.03 30.84 -59.65
CA ASN A 99 49.96 31.97 -58.73
C ASN A 99 49.73 33.35 -59.41
N GLY A 100 49.01 33.37 -60.53
CA GLY A 100 48.42 34.57 -61.13
C GLY A 100 47.42 34.11 -62.19
N GLU A 101 46.11 34.20 -62.03
CA GLU A 101 45.32 35.43 -61.88
C GLU A 101 44.01 35.15 -61.12
N LEU A 102 44.06 34.66 -59.89
CA LEU A 102 43.08 35.16 -58.93
C LEU A 102 43.69 36.47 -58.44
N SER A 103 43.29 37.59 -59.07
CA SER A 103 43.74 38.95 -58.71
C SER A 103 43.96 39.04 -57.20
N ALA A 104 45.07 39.61 -56.74
CA ALA A 104 45.30 39.76 -55.30
C ALA A 104 44.06 40.32 -54.57
N ALA A 105 43.28 41.15 -55.28
CA ALA A 105 41.96 41.63 -54.88
C ALA A 105 40.89 40.53 -54.64
N THR A 106 40.73 39.55 -55.53
CA THR A 106 39.77 38.44 -55.35
C THR A 106 40.17 37.51 -54.23
N ARG A 107 41.47 37.20 -54.06
CA ARG A 107 41.96 36.43 -52.91
C ARG A 107 41.73 37.17 -51.59
N THR A 108 41.99 38.49 -51.54
CA THR A 108 41.70 39.28 -50.34
C THR A 108 40.20 39.38 -50.04
N ALA A 109 39.35 39.46 -51.07
CA ALA A 109 37.90 39.48 -50.90
C ALA A 109 37.36 38.16 -50.35
N GLU A 110 37.88 37.03 -50.85
CA GLU A 110 37.53 35.69 -50.35
C GLU A 110 37.97 35.49 -48.90
N VAL A 111 39.20 35.90 -48.55
CA VAL A 111 39.70 35.86 -47.16
C VAL A 111 38.82 36.73 -46.25
N ALA A 112 38.43 37.94 -46.67
CA ALA A 112 37.54 38.80 -45.90
C ALA A 112 36.14 38.17 -45.74
N GLN A 113 35.61 37.53 -46.78
CA GLN A 113 34.34 36.81 -46.72
C GLN A 113 34.41 35.64 -45.73
N LEU A 114 35.46 34.82 -45.79
CA LEU A 114 35.67 33.71 -44.86
C LEU A 114 35.83 34.19 -43.42
N GLN A 115 36.55 35.28 -43.20
CA GLN A 115 36.67 35.92 -41.89
C GLN A 115 35.31 36.40 -41.36
N ASN A 116 34.49 37.01 -42.21
CA ASN A 116 33.13 37.43 -41.84
C ASN A 116 32.22 36.24 -41.51
N GLN A 117 32.29 35.16 -42.30
CA GLN A 117 31.54 33.93 -42.05
C GLN A 117 31.98 33.26 -40.75
N LEU A 118 33.30 33.21 -40.48
CA LEU A 118 33.86 32.65 -39.26
C LEU A 118 33.45 33.48 -38.03
N SER A 119 33.51 34.81 -38.12
CA SER A 119 33.02 35.72 -37.06
C SER A 119 31.53 35.52 -36.79
N SER A 120 30.70 35.44 -37.84
CA SER A 120 29.27 35.17 -37.71
C SER A 120 28.99 33.80 -37.08
N ALA A 121 29.69 32.75 -37.52
CA ALA A 121 29.58 31.41 -36.94
C ALA A 121 30.02 31.37 -35.47
N GLN A 122 31.08 32.10 -35.10
CA GLN A 122 31.51 32.21 -33.70
C GLN A 122 30.46 32.92 -32.83
N GLN A 123 29.83 33.98 -33.34
CA GLN A 123 28.75 34.67 -32.62
C GLN A 123 27.51 33.78 -32.44
N THR A 124 27.12 33.01 -33.45
CA THR A 124 26.00 32.08 -33.33
C THR A 124 26.31 30.94 -32.36
N ILE A 125 27.53 30.38 -32.39
CA ILE A 125 27.96 29.37 -31.41
C ILE A 125 27.92 29.95 -29.99
N ALA A 126 28.42 31.17 -29.77
CA ALA A 126 28.39 31.81 -28.45
C ALA A 126 26.94 32.03 -27.96
N SER A 127 26.05 32.48 -28.84
CA SER A 127 24.63 32.64 -28.54
C SER A 127 23.97 31.31 -28.17
N LEU A 128 24.14 30.27 -29.02
CA LEU A 128 23.61 28.93 -28.77
C LEU A 128 24.17 28.30 -27.50
N THR A 129 25.44 28.54 -27.19
CA THR A 129 26.06 28.04 -25.94
C THR A 129 25.41 28.69 -24.72
N THR A 130 25.16 30.00 -24.78
CA THR A 130 24.52 30.74 -23.69
C THR A 130 23.08 30.28 -23.46
N THR A 131 22.32 30.07 -24.54
CA THR A 131 20.93 29.56 -24.43
C THR A 131 20.91 28.13 -23.91
N ASN A 132 21.83 27.26 -24.33
CA ASN A 132 21.91 25.88 -23.87
C ASN A 132 22.31 25.79 -22.39
N GLN A 133 23.20 26.67 -21.92
CA GLN A 133 23.51 26.82 -20.49
C GLN A 133 22.28 27.27 -19.69
N SER A 134 21.51 28.24 -20.20
CA SER A 134 20.28 28.70 -19.55
C SER A 134 19.22 27.59 -19.47
N LEU A 135 19.05 26.80 -20.54
CA LEU A 135 18.11 25.67 -20.55
C LEU A 135 18.54 24.56 -19.59
N SER A 136 19.84 24.27 -19.52
CA SER A 136 20.39 23.30 -18.57
C SER A 136 20.19 23.74 -17.11
N GLY A 137 20.34 25.04 -16.84
CA GLY A 137 20.01 25.61 -15.53
C GLY A 137 18.53 25.42 -15.18
N LEU A 138 17.64 25.76 -16.10
CA LEU A 138 16.21 25.59 -15.91
C LEU A 138 15.81 24.12 -15.68
N LEU A 139 16.44 23.18 -16.40
CA LEU A 139 16.22 21.75 -16.18
C LEU A 139 16.61 21.34 -14.75
N THR A 140 17.75 21.82 -14.27
CA THR A 140 18.23 21.56 -12.91
C THR A 140 17.26 22.12 -11.87
N ASP A 141 16.73 23.33 -12.10
CA ASP A 141 15.73 23.93 -11.23
C ASP A 141 14.44 23.10 -11.19
N TYR A 142 13.96 22.63 -12.34
CA TYR A 142 12.79 21.74 -12.40
C TYR A 142 13.03 20.41 -11.69
N GLU A 143 14.19 19.80 -11.87
CA GLU A 143 14.55 18.56 -11.16
C GLU A 143 14.55 18.79 -9.63
N SER A 144 15.12 19.90 -9.17
CA SER A 144 15.13 20.25 -7.75
C SER A 144 13.72 20.49 -7.19
N ALA A 145 12.87 21.18 -7.95
CA ALA A 145 11.50 21.49 -7.56
C ALA A 145 10.65 20.22 -7.51
N LEU A 146 10.79 19.32 -8.50
CA LEU A 146 10.12 18.03 -8.52
C LEU A 146 10.58 17.13 -7.37
N ALA A 147 11.88 17.11 -7.06
CA ALA A 147 12.41 16.36 -5.93
C ALA A 147 11.80 16.85 -4.61
N LEU A 148 11.75 18.18 -4.41
CA LEU A 148 11.13 18.78 -3.23
C LEU A 148 9.63 18.47 -3.16
N LEU A 149 8.91 18.59 -4.27
CA LEU A 149 7.47 18.32 -4.33
C LEU A 149 7.20 16.86 -3.97
N LEU A 150 7.96 15.91 -4.53
CA LEU A 150 7.84 14.49 -4.21
C LEU A 150 8.19 14.18 -2.76
N ASP A 151 9.21 14.85 -2.20
CA ASP A 151 9.59 14.72 -0.79
C ASP A 151 8.48 15.19 0.17
N LYS A 152 7.65 16.16 -0.23
CA LYS A 152 6.52 16.63 0.59
C LYS A 152 5.21 15.90 0.30
N LEU A 153 4.94 15.58 -0.96
CA LEU A 153 3.69 14.95 -1.39
C LEU A 153 3.57 13.52 -0.87
N ARG A 154 4.64 12.74 -0.91
CA ARG A 154 4.61 11.35 -0.44
C ARG A 154 4.25 11.23 1.05
N PRO A 155 4.93 11.92 1.99
CA PRO A 155 4.56 11.85 3.39
C PRO A 155 3.20 12.49 3.66
N TYR A 156 2.82 13.56 2.94
CA TYR A 156 1.48 14.14 3.07
C TYR A 156 0.38 13.14 2.69
N ALA A 157 0.47 12.51 1.52
CA ALA A 157 -0.51 11.53 1.05
C ALA A 157 -0.59 10.31 2.00
N TYR A 158 0.56 9.85 2.49
CA TYR A 158 0.62 8.76 3.46
C TYR A 158 -0.01 9.15 4.81
N SER A 159 0.34 10.32 5.35
CA SER A 159 -0.23 10.83 6.61
C SER A 159 -1.75 11.03 6.48
N GLN A 160 -2.21 11.57 5.35
CA GLN A 160 -3.63 11.82 5.11
C GLN A 160 -4.43 10.52 5.02
N THR A 161 -3.95 9.54 4.25
CA THR A 161 -4.62 8.23 4.14
C THR A 161 -4.63 7.50 5.49
N THR A 162 -3.52 7.58 6.24
CA THR A 162 -3.43 7.02 7.60
C THR A 162 -4.42 7.68 8.56
N SER A 163 -4.54 9.02 8.53
CA SER A 163 -5.49 9.78 9.35
C SER A 163 -6.94 9.41 9.05
N ILE A 164 -7.31 9.37 7.77
CA ILE A 164 -8.64 8.96 7.33
C ILE A 164 -8.96 7.53 7.79
N LEU A 165 -8.01 6.61 7.63
CA LEU A 165 -8.18 5.21 8.04
C LEU A 165 -8.31 5.08 9.56
N ALA A 166 -7.54 5.85 10.33
CA ALA A 166 -7.66 5.91 11.79
C ALA A 166 -9.05 6.42 12.21
N LEU A 167 -9.57 7.45 11.52
CA LEU A 167 -10.91 7.98 11.77
C LEU A 167 -12.00 6.93 11.49
N HIS A 168 -11.91 6.23 10.35
CA HIS A 168 -12.85 5.16 10.04
C HIS A 168 -12.80 4.02 11.07
N LYS A 169 -11.60 3.60 11.48
CA LYS A 169 -11.44 2.60 12.54
C LYS A 169 -12.02 3.05 13.86
N HIS A 170 -11.80 4.31 14.24
CA HIS A 170 -12.32 4.89 15.47
C HIS A 170 -13.85 4.90 15.48
N TYR A 171 -14.50 5.41 14.42
CA TYR A 171 -15.96 5.41 14.34
C TYR A 171 -16.56 4.01 14.23
N GLN A 172 -15.90 3.09 13.53
CA GLN A 172 -16.32 1.70 13.50
C GLN A 172 -16.29 1.09 14.90
N THR A 173 -15.21 1.31 15.65
CA THR A 173 -15.08 0.85 17.04
C THR A 173 -16.16 1.44 17.93
N LEU A 174 -16.43 2.74 17.83
CA LEU A 174 -17.47 3.42 18.61
C LEU A 174 -18.86 2.86 18.30
N LEU A 175 -19.13 2.57 17.03
CA LEU A 175 -20.40 2.02 16.59
C LEU A 175 -20.59 0.56 17.04
N ASP A 176 -19.53 -0.24 17.04
CA ASP A 176 -19.56 -1.60 17.57
C ASP A 176 -19.68 -1.61 19.10
N GLN A 177 -19.05 -0.65 19.80
CA GLN A 177 -19.23 -0.43 21.23
C GLN A 177 -20.69 -0.09 21.54
N GLU A 178 -21.29 0.89 20.85
CA GLU A 178 -22.70 1.25 21.05
C GLU A 178 -23.61 0.03 20.85
N ARG A 179 -23.43 -0.72 19.75
CA ARG A 179 -24.20 -1.94 19.49
C ARG A 179 -24.05 -2.97 20.60
N SER A 180 -22.83 -3.17 21.10
CA SER A 180 -22.57 -4.11 22.20
C SER A 180 -23.24 -3.66 23.50
N THR A 181 -23.21 -2.36 23.81
CA THR A 181 -23.86 -1.81 25.00
C THR A 181 -25.38 -1.90 24.90
N SER A 182 -25.95 -1.55 23.75
CA SER A 182 -27.37 -1.67 23.45
C SER A 182 -27.86 -3.12 23.52
N MET A 183 -27.06 -4.08 23.03
CA MET A 183 -27.35 -5.50 23.16
C MET A 183 -27.25 -5.97 24.63
N GLY A 184 -26.23 -5.54 25.36
CA GLY A 184 -26.07 -5.83 26.79
C GLY A 184 -27.26 -5.33 27.63
N LEU A 185 -27.70 -4.09 27.42
CA LEU A 185 -28.86 -3.53 28.13
C LEU A 185 -30.15 -4.29 27.83
N ARG A 186 -30.33 -4.77 26.59
CA ARG A 186 -31.50 -5.60 26.24
C ARG A 186 -31.47 -6.97 26.90
N LEU A 187 -30.31 -7.60 26.98
CA LEU A 187 -30.14 -8.86 27.70
C LEU A 187 -30.42 -8.67 29.19
N GLU A 188 -29.85 -7.64 29.80
CA GLU A 188 -30.07 -7.32 31.21
C GLU A 188 -31.57 -7.10 31.46
N HIS A 189 -32.25 -6.30 30.64
CA HIS A 189 -33.68 -6.08 30.77
C HIS A 189 -34.49 -7.38 30.69
N ALA A 190 -34.15 -8.28 29.77
CA ALA A 190 -34.79 -9.58 29.65
C ALA A 190 -34.55 -10.46 30.90
N GLU A 191 -33.34 -10.43 31.46
CA GLU A 191 -33.00 -11.13 32.72
C GLU A 191 -33.78 -10.57 33.91
N TRP A 192 -33.87 -9.24 34.04
CA TRP A 192 -34.69 -8.59 35.07
C TRP A 192 -36.16 -8.93 34.94
N GLN A 193 -36.71 -8.91 33.72
CA GLN A 193 -38.11 -9.28 33.47
C GLN A 193 -38.38 -10.75 33.82
N ALA A 194 -37.47 -11.66 33.42
CA ALA A 194 -37.58 -13.07 33.78
C ALA A 194 -37.45 -13.29 35.30
N GLY A 195 -36.52 -12.61 35.96
CA GLY A 195 -36.34 -12.64 37.41
C GLY A 195 -37.57 -12.15 38.16
N LEU A 196 -38.16 -11.03 37.74
CA LEU A 196 -39.39 -10.50 38.31
C LEU A 196 -40.57 -11.47 38.12
N SER A 197 -40.70 -12.10 36.94
CA SER A 197 -41.72 -13.12 36.69
C SER A 197 -41.58 -14.30 37.66
N ARG A 198 -40.35 -14.79 37.89
CA ARG A 198 -40.08 -15.87 38.85
C ARG A 198 -40.41 -15.47 40.29
N VAL A 199 -40.06 -14.25 40.70
CA VAL A 199 -40.41 -13.75 42.04
C VAL A 199 -41.93 -13.63 42.20
N ALA A 200 -42.64 -13.12 41.19
CA ALA A 200 -44.10 -13.02 41.22
C ALA A 200 -44.77 -14.40 41.27
N GLU A 201 -44.23 -15.38 40.54
CA GLU A 201 -44.71 -16.77 40.59
C GLU A 201 -44.47 -17.41 41.96
N ASN A 202 -43.27 -17.25 42.52
CA ASN A 202 -42.93 -17.75 43.85
C ASN A 202 -43.79 -17.09 44.94
N ALA A 203 -44.06 -15.78 44.85
CA ALA A 203 -44.93 -15.07 45.79
C ALA A 203 -46.37 -15.60 45.74
N ARG A 204 -46.91 -15.83 44.52
CA ARG A 204 -48.23 -16.46 44.36
C ARG A 204 -48.25 -17.89 44.87
N ALA A 205 -47.19 -18.66 44.65
CA ALA A 205 -47.06 -20.02 45.17
C ALA A 205 -47.00 -20.04 46.71
N ALA A 206 -46.24 -19.13 47.33
CA ALA A 206 -46.19 -18.98 48.78
C ALA A 206 -47.56 -18.63 49.37
N LEU A 207 -48.27 -17.67 48.79
CA LEU A 207 -49.64 -17.31 49.22
C LEU A 207 -50.62 -18.49 49.08
N ARG A 208 -50.54 -19.27 47.99
CA ARG A 208 -51.35 -20.48 47.83
C ARG A 208 -51.02 -21.52 48.90
N SER A 209 -49.74 -21.79 49.15
CA SER A 209 -49.34 -22.76 50.18
C SER A 209 -49.77 -22.32 51.59
N GLN A 210 -49.74 -21.02 51.89
CA GLN A 210 -50.26 -20.50 53.15
C GLN A 210 -51.77 -20.72 53.26
N GLY A 211 -52.53 -20.41 52.20
CA GLY A 211 -53.96 -20.66 52.15
C GLY A 211 -54.32 -22.13 52.35
N GLU A 212 -53.59 -23.04 51.68
CA GLU A 212 -53.76 -24.50 51.84
C GLU A 212 -53.48 -24.96 53.27
N VAL A 213 -52.43 -24.43 53.92
CA VAL A 213 -52.13 -24.73 55.33
C VAL A 213 -53.23 -24.22 56.26
N GLU A 214 -53.70 -22.99 56.07
CA GLU A 214 -54.80 -22.44 56.89
C GLU A 214 -56.11 -23.21 56.71
N GLU A 215 -56.46 -23.57 55.47
CA GLU A 215 -57.64 -24.40 55.18
C GLU A 215 -57.51 -25.79 55.79
N GLY A 216 -56.32 -26.39 55.74
CA GLY A 216 -56.01 -27.67 56.38
C GLY A 216 -56.22 -27.62 57.90
N LEU A 217 -55.67 -26.60 58.57
CA LEU A 217 -55.83 -26.40 60.01
C LEU A 217 -57.31 -26.13 60.38
N ARG A 218 -58.02 -25.32 59.60
CA ARG A 218 -59.47 -25.08 59.81
C ARG A 218 -60.26 -26.37 59.67
N ARG A 219 -59.90 -27.26 58.74
CA ARG A 219 -60.54 -28.57 58.57
C ARG A 219 -60.26 -29.49 59.74
N GLU A 220 -59.02 -29.58 60.20
CA GLU A 220 -58.63 -30.40 61.36
C GLU A 220 -59.35 -29.93 62.63
N VAL A 221 -59.42 -28.62 62.88
CA VAL A 221 -60.18 -28.06 64.02
C VAL A 221 -61.65 -28.44 63.94
N LYS A 222 -62.26 -28.39 62.76
CA LYS A 222 -63.66 -28.82 62.55
C LYS A 222 -63.84 -30.31 62.82
N GLU A 223 -62.96 -31.15 62.30
CA GLU A 223 -62.99 -32.60 62.52
C GLU A 223 -62.85 -32.95 64.01
N VAL A 224 -61.86 -32.36 64.70
CA VAL A 224 -61.66 -32.54 66.14
C VAL A 224 -62.87 -32.05 66.95
N LYS A 225 -63.49 -30.93 66.57
CA LYS A 225 -64.73 -30.45 67.21
C LYS A 225 -65.87 -31.46 67.04
N GLU A 226 -66.05 -32.00 65.84
CA GLU A 226 -67.06 -33.02 65.55
C GLU A 226 -66.81 -34.31 66.33
N GLU A 227 -65.57 -34.79 66.39
CA GLU A 227 -65.20 -35.95 67.21
C GLU A 227 -65.45 -35.69 68.70
N ASN A 228 -65.04 -34.52 69.22
CA ASN A 228 -65.27 -34.16 70.62
C ASN A 228 -66.76 -34.16 70.97
N ARG A 229 -67.59 -33.64 70.06
CA ARG A 229 -69.05 -33.67 70.18
C ARG A 229 -69.57 -35.11 70.26
N VAL A 230 -69.13 -36.00 69.37
CA VAL A 230 -69.57 -37.40 69.35
C VAL A 230 -69.10 -38.14 70.61
N LEU A 231 -67.86 -37.95 71.04
CA LEU A 231 -67.32 -38.55 72.28
C LEU A 231 -68.09 -38.08 73.52
N ARG A 232 -68.41 -36.79 73.63
CA ARG A 232 -69.23 -36.26 74.74
C ARG A 232 -70.62 -36.87 74.77
N ARG A 233 -71.25 -37.02 73.60
CA ARG A 233 -72.54 -37.71 73.47
C ARG A 233 -72.47 -39.16 73.96
N MET A 234 -71.38 -39.89 73.67
CA MET A 234 -71.21 -41.27 74.13
C MET A 234 -70.99 -41.40 75.64
N VAL A 235 -70.37 -40.40 76.29
CA VAL A 235 -70.13 -40.38 77.74
C VAL A 235 -71.30 -39.77 78.52
N GLY A 236 -72.31 -39.24 77.83
CA GLY A 236 -73.50 -38.63 78.44
C GLY A 236 -73.24 -37.25 79.07
N TRP A 237 -72.19 -36.56 78.61
CA TRP A 237 -71.90 -35.18 78.99
C TRP A 237 -72.65 -34.22 78.07
N GLU A 238 -73.09 -33.08 78.63
CA GLU A 238 -73.75 -32.02 77.87
C GLU A 238 -72.83 -31.50 76.74
N GLU A 239 -73.42 -31.29 75.57
CA GLU A 239 -72.74 -30.73 74.40
C GLU A 239 -72.37 -29.29 74.74
N ARG A 240 -71.07 -28.93 74.67
CA ARG A 240 -70.71 -27.51 74.80
C ARG A 240 -71.26 -26.78 73.57
N GLU A 241 -72.05 -25.73 73.79
CA GLU A 241 -72.49 -24.85 72.72
C GLU A 241 -71.25 -24.32 71.98
N ASP A 242 -71.26 -24.46 70.65
CA ASP A 242 -70.22 -23.92 69.80
C ASP A 242 -70.18 -22.40 70.02
N SER A 243 -69.12 -21.90 70.65
CA SER A 243 -68.86 -20.46 70.66
C SER A 243 -68.44 -20.07 69.23
N GLU A 244 -69.41 -19.67 68.41
CA GLU A 244 -69.24 -19.18 67.05
C GLU A 244 -68.54 -17.80 66.96
N ASP A 245 -67.90 -17.33 68.03
CA ASP A 245 -67.37 -15.96 68.15
C ASP A 245 -65.85 -15.81 67.92
N GLU A 246 -65.13 -16.86 67.50
CA GLU A 246 -63.67 -16.78 67.24
C GLU A 246 -63.27 -16.85 65.76
N ASP A 247 -64.22 -16.62 64.83
CA ASP A 247 -63.95 -16.61 63.38
C ASP A 247 -64.01 -15.18 62.77
N LYS A 248 -63.24 -14.23 63.34
CA LYS A 248 -62.92 -12.93 62.70
C LYS A 248 -61.42 -12.72 62.53
#